data_AF-A0A961IGW0-F1
#
_entry.id   AF-A0A961IGW0-F1
#
_cell.length_a   1.000
_cell.length_b   1.000
_cell.length_c   1.000
_cell.angle_alpha   90.00
_cell.angle_beta   90.00
_cell.angle_gamma   90.00
#
_symmetry.space_group_name_H-M   'P 1'
#
loop_
_entity.id
_entity.type
_entity.pdbx_description
1 polymer ?
#
loop_
_entity_poly.entity_id
_entity_poly.type
_entity_poly.pdbx_seq_one_letter_code
_entity_poly.pdbx_strand_id
1 'polypeptide(L)' 'MRHILEHGEDRGDRTGVGTRGIFGYQMRFPLADRFPLLTTK' A
#
# COMPACT_ATOMS: atom_id res chain seq x y z
N MET A 1 -2.53 4.12 -1.82
CA MET A 1 -3.78 3.34 -1.71
C MET A 1 -4.59 3.37 -3.00
N ARG A 2 -4.90 4.55 -3.56
CA ARG A 2 -5.62 4.71 -4.84
C ARG A 2 -5.18 3.74 -5.94
N HIS A 3 -3.88 3.66 -6.22
CA HIS A 3 -3.34 2.79 -7.26
C HIS A 3 -3.66 1.29 -7.07
N ILE A 4 -3.68 0.80 -5.83
CA ILE A 4 -4.07 -0.59 -5.52
C ILE A 4 -5.58 -0.80 -5.74
N LEU A 5 -6.42 0.20 -5.43
CA LEU A 5 -7.87 0.10 -5.61
C LEU A 5 -8.26 0.09 -7.09
N GLU A 6 -7.60 0.93 -7.90
CA GLU A 6 -7.90 1.12 -9.32
C GLU A 6 -7.25 0.04 -10.21
N HIS A 7 -6.05 -0.44 -9.86
CA HIS A 7 -5.26 -1.32 -10.74
C HIS A 7 -4.79 -2.63 -10.08
N GLY A 8 -5.11 -2.86 -8.80
CA GLY A 8 -4.74 -4.09 -8.11
C GLY A 8 -5.58 -5.28 -8.53
N GLU A 9 -4.98 -6.46 -8.49
CA GLU A 9 -5.67 -7.73 -8.74
C GLU A 9 -6.15 -8.35 -7.42
N ASP A 10 -7.33 -8.96 -7.46
CA ASP A 10 -7.88 -9.71 -6.32
C ASP A 10 -7.28 -11.12 -6.27
N ARG A 11 -6.81 -11.51 -5.09
CA ARG A 11 -6.18 -12.81 -4.84
C ARG A 11 -6.62 -13.37 -3.49
N GLY A 12 -6.86 -14.67 -3.43
CA GLY A 12 -7.07 -15.36 -2.17
C GLY A 12 -5.81 -15.30 -1.29
N ASP A 13 -5.98 -15.02 -0.01
CA ASP A 13 -4.88 -14.94 0.95
C ASP A 13 -5.03 -16.00 2.06
N ARG A 14 -3.99 -16.19 2.88
CA ARG A 14 -3.97 -17.25 3.90
C ARG A 14 -5.05 -17.08 4.98
N THR A 15 -5.56 -15.88 5.19
CA THR A 15 -6.58 -15.59 6.19
C THR A 15 -8.01 -15.88 5.70
N GLY A 16 -8.18 -16.11 4.39
CA GLY A 16 -9.48 -16.40 3.78
C GLY A 16 -10.35 -15.17 3.52
N VAL A 17 -9.86 -13.95 3.79
CA VAL A 17 -10.58 -12.70 3.51
C VAL A 17 -10.42 -12.28 2.04
N GLY A 18 -9.27 -12.61 1.44
CA GLY A 18 -8.87 -12.11 0.13
C GLY A 18 -8.15 -10.77 0.24
N THR A 19 -7.31 -10.48 -0.75
CA THR A 19 -6.52 -9.25 -0.83
C THR A 19 -6.56 -8.69 -2.23
N ARG A 20 -6.59 -7.35 -2.35
CA ARG A 20 -6.28 -6.66 -3.60
C ARG A 20 -4.86 -6.11 -3.54
N GLY A 21 -4.05 -6.40 -4.54
CA GLY A 21 -2.62 -6.04 -4.51
C GLY A 21 -1.97 -5.85 -5.87
N ILE A 22 -0.77 -5.30 -5.83
CA ILE A 22 0.13 -5.13 -6.98
C ILE A 22 1.52 -5.67 -6.60
N PHE A 23 2.31 -6.07 -7.60
CA PHE A 23 3.67 -6.53 -7.38
C PHE A 23 4.68 -5.44 -7.79
N GLY A 24 5.61 -5.11 -6.88
CA GLY A 24 6.66 -4.12 -7.11
C GLY A 24 6.16 -2.67 -7.04
N TYR A 25 6.30 -2.04 -5.87
CA TYR A 25 6.00 -0.62 -5.68
C TYR A 25 7.11 0.04 -4.85
N GLN A 26 7.49 1.28 -5.19
CA GLN A 26 8.54 2.00 -4.49
C GLN A 26 8.01 3.30 -3.88
N MET A 27 8.41 3.57 -2.64
CA MET A 27 8.18 4.84 -1.95
C MET A 27 9.50 5.38 -1.42
N ARG A 28 9.61 6.71 -1.31
CA ARG A 28 10.79 7.40 -0.75
C ARG A 28 10.33 8.50 0.18
N PHE A 29 11.00 8.62 1.34
CA PHE A 29 10.71 9.64 2.34
C PHE A 29 12.04 10.26 2.80
N PRO A 30 12.21 11.60 2.68
CA PRO A 30 13.38 12.27 3.24
C PRO A 30 13.23 12.39 4.76
N LEU A 31 14.06 11.66 5.51
CA LEU A 31 14.00 11.64 6.98
C LEU A 31 14.66 12.85 7.64
N ALA A 32 15.50 13.59 6.90
CA ALA A 32 16.12 14.82 7.40
C ALA A 32 15.07 15.92 7.66
N ASP A 33 13.99 15.93 6.88
CA ASP A 33 12.99 16.99 6.93
C ASP A 33 11.89 16.71 7.96
N ARG A 34 11.54 15.42 8.17
CA ARG A 34 10.42 15.02 9.03
C ARG A 34 10.30 13.51 9.20
N PHE A 35 9.69 13.11 10.32
CA PHE A 35 9.28 11.74 10.56
C PHE A 35 8.04 11.38 9.72
N PRO A 36 8.02 10.25 8.99
CA PRO A 36 6.92 9.87 8.10
C PRO A 36 5.75 9.24 8.88
N LEU A 37 5.13 10.00 9.78
CA LEU A 37 3.87 9.61 10.43
C LEU A 37 2.68 10.00 9.55
N LEU A 38 1.78 9.04 9.32
CA LEU A 38 0.53 9.29 8.61
C LEU A 38 -0.43 10.08 9.50
N THR A 39 -0.97 11.18 8.96
CA THR A 39 -1.88 12.09 9.68
C THR A 39 -3.32 12.03 9.17
N THR A 40 -3.56 11.35 8.06
CA THR A 40 -4.85 11.30 7.34
C THR A 40 -5.64 10.03 7.66
N LYS A 41 -5.53 9.53 8.88
CA LYS A 41 -6.31 8.39 9.34
C LYS A 41 -7.70 8.83 9.80
#